data_AF-A0A2M7Q9B7-F1
#
_entry.id   AF-A0A2M7Q9B7-F1
#
_cell.length_a   1.000
_cell.length_b   1.000
_cell.length_c   1.000
_cell.angle_alpha   90.00
_cell.angle_beta   90.00
_cell.angle_gamma   90.00
#
_symmetry.space_group_name_H-M   'P 1'
#
loop_
_entity.id
_entity.type
_entity.pdbx_description
1 polymer ?
#
loop_
_entity_poly.entity_id
_entity_poly.type
_entity_poly.pdbx_seq_one_letter_code
_entity_poly.pdbx_strand_id
1 'polypeptide(L)'
;MSQQYKLIIATILSLLLMVLIYFGAFLPLKKSQLYIDAVRGSSQIKSVQEFNKLFGKALDFYSPIGHGEAVYAYLNVIIGVVQNQQNKEIIDILLKEADKRMEPILEQDKGNAFFQSLQSYGLLYELAGNKFSDRNYYQKAANIYEIALRHSPNRPILLYGLFRSYNALGNTEKIKQTAEIINKYWPDIDNLSK
;
A
#
# COMPACT_ATOMS: atom_id res chain seq x y z
N MET A 1 0.04 51.60 -14.40
CA MET A 1 -0.80 50.44 -14.81
C MET A 1 -2.26 50.86 -14.72
N SER A 2 -3.04 50.76 -15.80
CA SER A 2 -4.44 51.23 -15.83
C SER A 2 -5.33 50.40 -14.88
N GLN A 3 -6.40 51.00 -14.37
CA GLN A 3 -7.36 50.35 -13.46
C GLN A 3 -7.97 49.07 -14.08
N GLN A 4 -8.18 49.06 -15.39
CA GLN A 4 -8.66 47.89 -16.13
C GLN A 4 -7.68 46.71 -16.05
N TYR A 5 -6.38 46.94 -16.20
CA TYR A 5 -5.37 45.88 -16.06
C TYR A 5 -5.35 45.31 -14.64
N LYS A 6 -5.49 46.16 -13.61
CA LYS A 6 -5.55 45.69 -12.22
C LYS A 6 -6.77 44.78 -11.97
N LEU A 7 -7.92 45.14 -12.52
CA LEU A 7 -9.15 44.33 -12.41
C LEU A 7 -9.03 42.98 -13.13
N ILE A 8 -8.47 42.97 -14.34
CA ILE A 8 -8.25 41.73 -15.10
C ILE A 8 -7.31 40.79 -14.31
N ILE A 9 -6.19 41.32 -13.80
CA ILE A 9 -5.24 40.55 -13.01
C ILE A 9 -5.90 40.00 -11.74
N ALA A 10 -6.66 40.83 -11.00
CA ALA A 10 -7.33 40.40 -9.78
C ALA A 10 -8.33 39.26 -10.06
N THR A 11 -9.11 39.35 -11.14
CA THR A 11 -10.06 38.29 -11.54
C THR A 11 -9.34 36.99 -11.88
N ILE A 12 -8.26 37.06 -12.67
CA ILE A 12 -7.46 35.87 -13.03
C ILE A 12 -6.87 35.22 -11.78
N LEU A 13 -6.29 36.02 -10.88
CA LEU A 13 -5.72 35.50 -9.63
C LEU A 13 -6.78 34.87 -8.74
N SER A 14 -7.99 35.44 -8.69
CA SER A 14 -9.10 34.89 -7.91
C SER A 14 -9.57 33.54 -8.47
N LEU A 15 -9.68 33.43 -9.79
CA LEU A 15 -9.99 32.15 -10.46
C LEU A 15 -8.90 31.10 -10.18
N LEU A 16 -7.63 31.48 -10.27
CA LEU A 16 -6.50 30.60 -10.01
C LEU A 16 -6.50 30.12 -8.54
N LEU A 17 -6.78 31.01 -7.59
CA LEU A 17 -6.93 30.65 -6.17
C LEU A 17 -8.06 29.65 -5.94
N MET A 18 -9.21 29.83 -6.59
CA MET A 18 -10.32 28.87 -6.48
C MET A 18 -9.94 27.48 -7.01
N VAL A 19 -9.20 27.42 -8.12
CA VAL A 19 -8.66 26.16 -8.67
C VAL A 19 -7.68 25.52 -7.67
N LEU A 20 -6.75 26.30 -7.11
CA LEU A 20 -5.79 25.78 -6.12
C LEU A 20 -6.48 25.26 -4.86
N ILE A 21 -7.49 25.97 -4.34
CA ILE A 21 -8.25 25.52 -3.17
C ILE A 21 -9.02 24.22 -3.50
N TYR A 22 -9.62 24.14 -4.68
CA TYR A 22 -10.38 22.98 -5.09
C TYR A 22 -9.49 21.71 -5.18
N PHE A 23 -8.38 21.79 -5.91
CA PHE A 23 -7.49 20.65 -6.11
C PHE A 23 -6.55 20.38 -4.93
N GLY A 24 -6.09 21.43 -4.24
CA GLY A 24 -5.12 21.32 -3.16
C GLY A 24 -5.72 21.03 -1.78
N ALA A 25 -6.98 21.42 -1.54
CA ALA A 25 -7.62 21.26 -0.23
C ALA A 25 -8.94 20.49 -0.30
N PHE A 26 -9.88 20.89 -1.17
CA PHE A 26 -11.22 20.31 -1.17
C PHE A 26 -11.23 18.84 -1.60
N LEU A 27 -10.59 18.48 -2.72
CA LEU A 27 -10.55 17.09 -3.19
C LEU A 27 -9.84 16.15 -2.20
N PRO A 28 -8.64 16.47 -1.66
CA PRO A 28 -8.00 15.63 -0.64
C PRO A 28 -8.83 15.49 0.64
N LEU A 29 -9.45 16.58 1.10
CA LEU A 29 -10.34 16.55 2.28
C LEU A 29 -11.53 15.62 2.03
N LYS A 30 -12.18 15.74 0.87
CA LYS A 30 -13.34 14.91 0.53
C LYS A 30 -12.97 13.43 0.44
N LYS A 31 -11.81 13.10 -0.17
CA LYS A 31 -11.29 11.74 -0.21
C LYS A 31 -11.06 11.17 1.19
N SER A 32 -10.44 11.96 2.06
CA SER A 32 -10.17 11.58 3.44
C SER A 32 -11.46 11.34 4.23
N GLN A 33 -12.47 12.19 4.05
CA GLN A 33 -13.80 12.01 4.66
C GLN A 33 -14.46 10.71 4.18
N LEU A 34 -14.47 10.46 2.87
CA LEU A 34 -15.02 9.21 2.31
C LEU A 34 -14.31 7.97 2.88
N TYR A 35 -12.99 8.07 3.10
CA TYR A 35 -12.21 6.98 3.70
C TYR A 35 -12.55 6.78 5.18
N ILE A 36 -12.64 7.86 5.96
CA ILE A 36 -13.02 7.81 7.38
C ILE A 36 -14.43 7.22 7.53
N ASP A 37 -15.36 7.62 6.66
CA ASP A 37 -16.73 7.07 6.64
C ASP A 37 -16.72 5.57 6.31
N ALA A 38 -15.83 5.14 5.40
CA ALA A 38 -15.66 3.72 5.09
C ALA A 38 -15.11 2.93 6.28
N VAL A 39 -14.11 3.44 6.99
CA VAL A 39 -13.57 2.80 8.20
C VAL A 39 -14.61 2.74 9.31
N ARG A 40 -15.37 3.82 9.55
CA ARG A 40 -16.43 3.83 10.57
C ARG A 40 -17.56 2.87 10.25
N GLY A 41 -17.92 2.75 8.96
CA GLY A 41 -18.93 1.81 8.51
C GLY A 41 -18.46 0.36 8.45
N SER A 42 -17.15 0.10 8.60
CA SER A 42 -16.60 -1.24 8.33
C SER A 42 -17.05 -2.30 9.34
N SER A 43 -17.40 -1.89 10.57
CA SER A 43 -17.90 -2.80 11.61
C SER A 43 -19.26 -3.41 11.28
N GLN A 44 -20.01 -2.86 10.32
CA GLN A 44 -21.34 -3.31 9.93
C GLN A 44 -21.33 -4.17 8.66
N ILE A 45 -20.16 -4.35 8.02
CA ILE A 45 -20.01 -5.10 6.78
C ILE A 45 -20.24 -6.59 7.03
N LYS A 46 -21.04 -7.22 6.17
CA LYS A 46 -21.33 -8.67 6.23
C LYS A 46 -20.75 -9.45 5.06
N SER A 47 -20.26 -8.77 4.03
CA SER A 47 -19.75 -9.41 2.81
C SER A 47 -18.59 -8.66 2.18
N VAL A 48 -17.82 -9.36 1.34
CA VAL A 48 -16.71 -8.75 0.59
C VAL A 48 -17.23 -7.71 -0.42
N GLN A 49 -18.42 -7.94 -0.98
CA GLN A 49 -19.06 -6.99 -1.90
C GLN A 49 -19.40 -5.67 -1.20
N GLU A 50 -19.95 -5.74 0.02
CA GLU A 50 -20.19 -4.55 0.84
C GLU A 50 -18.88 -3.85 1.22
N PHE A 51 -17.85 -4.62 1.57
CA PHE A 51 -16.51 -4.09 1.84
C PHE A 51 -15.96 -3.30 0.66
N ASN A 52 -15.96 -3.90 -0.52
CA ASN A 52 -15.45 -3.27 -1.73
C ASN A 52 -16.28 -2.05 -2.13
N LYS A 53 -17.61 -2.12 -1.98
CA LYS A 53 -18.49 -0.98 -2.25
C LYS A 53 -18.25 0.18 -1.30
N LEU A 54 -17.99 -0.11 -0.01
CA LEU A 54 -17.78 0.90 1.00
C LEU A 54 -16.44 1.61 0.80
N PHE A 55 -15.34 0.86 0.69
CA PHE A 55 -14.00 1.43 0.48
C PHE A 55 -13.81 1.97 -0.94
N GLY A 56 -14.47 1.39 -1.94
CA GLY A 56 -14.41 1.83 -3.33
C GLY A 56 -14.78 3.30 -3.50
N LYS A 57 -15.79 3.80 -2.75
CA LYS A 57 -16.15 5.23 -2.77
C LYS A 57 -14.97 6.16 -2.50
N ALA A 58 -14.09 5.79 -1.56
CA ALA A 58 -12.92 6.59 -1.22
C ALA A 58 -11.75 6.35 -2.18
N LEU A 59 -11.51 5.09 -2.54
CA LEU A 59 -10.38 4.69 -3.37
C LEU A 59 -10.53 5.16 -4.82
N ASP A 60 -11.75 5.09 -5.36
CA ASP A 60 -12.11 5.51 -6.72
C ASP A 60 -12.34 7.02 -6.83
N PHE A 61 -12.44 7.75 -5.71
CA PHE A 61 -12.57 9.20 -5.75
C PHE A 61 -11.26 9.85 -6.20
N TYR A 62 -11.34 10.66 -7.25
CA TYR A 62 -10.20 11.42 -7.78
C TYR A 62 -9.74 12.47 -6.77
N SER A 63 -8.44 12.43 -6.45
CA SER A 63 -7.74 13.48 -5.74
C SER A 63 -6.30 13.50 -6.23
N PRO A 64 -5.73 14.67 -6.56
CA PRO A 64 -4.36 14.77 -7.05
C PRO A 64 -3.33 14.37 -5.98
N ILE A 65 -3.72 14.39 -4.71
CA ILE A 65 -2.88 14.06 -3.55
C ILE A 65 -3.64 13.07 -2.66
N GLY A 66 -2.93 12.18 -1.98
CA GLY A 66 -3.53 11.29 -0.96
C GLY A 66 -4.00 9.94 -1.48
N HIS A 67 -3.83 9.62 -2.77
CA HIS A 67 -4.23 8.32 -3.30
C HIS A 67 -3.36 7.19 -2.73
N GLY A 68 -2.03 7.37 -2.69
CA GLY A 68 -1.11 6.38 -2.12
C GLY A 68 -1.37 6.11 -0.64
N GLU A 69 -1.64 7.16 0.13
CA GLU A 69 -1.97 7.06 1.55
C GLU A 69 -3.29 6.31 1.77
N ALA A 70 -4.29 6.55 0.93
CA ALA A 70 -5.56 5.84 1.00
C ALA A 70 -5.41 4.33 0.68
N VAL A 71 -4.59 3.99 -0.33
CA VAL A 71 -4.27 2.59 -0.66
C VAL A 71 -3.50 1.93 0.47
N TYR A 72 -2.45 2.58 1.00
CA TYR A 72 -1.70 2.08 2.14
C TYR A 72 -2.61 1.81 3.36
N ALA A 73 -3.45 2.77 3.72
CA ALA A 73 -4.38 2.61 4.83
C ALA A 73 -5.36 1.46 4.57
N TYR A 74 -5.88 1.33 3.34
CA TYR A 74 -6.74 0.22 2.93
C TYR A 74 -6.07 -1.15 3.08
N LEU A 75 -4.80 -1.29 2.69
CA LEU A 75 -4.04 -2.52 2.88
C LEU A 75 -3.95 -2.91 4.36
N ASN A 76 -3.75 -1.93 5.26
CA ASN A 76 -3.73 -2.20 6.69
C ASN A 76 -5.08 -2.67 7.25
N VAL A 77 -6.19 -2.17 6.69
CA VAL A 77 -7.52 -2.70 7.02
C VAL A 77 -7.64 -4.16 6.55
N ILE A 78 -7.24 -4.46 5.31
CA ILE A 78 -7.28 -5.84 4.80
C ILE A 78 -6.39 -6.75 5.64
N ILE A 79 -5.19 -6.33 6.04
CA ILE A 79 -4.30 -7.11 6.92
C ILE A 79 -5.04 -7.57 8.17
N GLY A 80 -5.75 -6.65 8.84
CA GLY A 80 -6.56 -6.99 10.01
C GLY A 80 -7.68 -7.99 9.71
N VAL A 81 -8.31 -7.89 8.53
CA VAL A 81 -9.34 -8.86 8.09
C VAL A 81 -8.71 -10.22 7.81
N VAL A 82 -7.60 -10.28 7.05
CA VAL A 82 -6.91 -11.53 6.68
C VAL A 82 -6.38 -12.27 7.90
N GLN A 83 -5.85 -11.57 8.90
CA GLN A 83 -5.40 -12.20 10.14
C GLN A 83 -6.51 -13.00 10.83
N ASN A 84 -7.73 -12.45 10.85
CA ASN A 84 -8.87 -13.03 11.55
C ASN A 84 -9.74 -13.94 10.67
N GLN A 85 -9.67 -13.82 9.34
CA GLN A 85 -10.44 -14.61 8.40
C GLN A 85 -9.83 -16.01 8.22
N GLN A 86 -10.67 -17.05 8.15
CA GLN A 86 -10.24 -18.44 7.92
C GLN A 86 -10.63 -18.96 6.54
N ASN A 87 -11.61 -18.33 5.89
CA ASN A 87 -12.04 -18.72 4.55
C ASN A 87 -11.02 -18.24 3.50
N LYS A 88 -10.36 -19.21 2.83
CA LYS A 88 -9.37 -18.94 1.77
C LYS A 88 -9.96 -18.15 0.60
N GLU A 89 -11.18 -18.48 0.16
CA GLU A 89 -11.83 -17.80 -0.96
C GLU A 89 -12.06 -16.31 -0.66
N ILE A 90 -12.48 -15.99 0.57
CA ILE A 90 -12.63 -14.59 1.00
C ILE A 90 -11.28 -13.87 0.96
N ILE A 91 -10.22 -14.53 1.44
CA ILE A 91 -8.86 -13.97 1.41
C ILE A 91 -8.40 -13.76 -0.03
N ASP A 92 -8.63 -14.72 -0.94
CA ASP A 92 -8.29 -14.60 -2.35
C ASP A 92 -8.99 -13.43 -3.03
N ILE A 93 -10.26 -13.18 -2.71
CA ILE A 93 -10.99 -12.01 -3.24
C ILE A 93 -10.37 -10.72 -2.71
N LEU A 94 -10.04 -10.64 -1.43
CA LEU A 94 -9.40 -9.46 -0.84
C LEU A 94 -8.01 -9.21 -1.42
N LEU A 95 -7.23 -10.26 -1.67
CA LEU A 95 -5.91 -10.16 -2.32
C LEU A 95 -6.03 -9.66 -3.75
N LYS A 96 -7.01 -10.14 -4.53
CA LYS A 96 -7.28 -9.62 -5.88
C LYS A 96 -7.65 -8.14 -5.89
N GLU A 97 -8.41 -7.69 -4.89
CA GLU A 97 -8.70 -6.27 -4.74
C GLU A 97 -7.44 -5.49 -4.37
N ALA A 98 -6.62 -5.99 -3.44
CA ALA A 98 -5.34 -5.38 -3.13
C ALA A 98 -4.44 -5.25 -4.37
N ASP A 99 -4.36 -6.27 -5.22
CA ASP A 99 -3.64 -6.24 -6.51
C ASP A 99 -4.11 -5.09 -7.38
N LYS A 100 -5.43 -5.00 -7.60
CA LYS A 100 -6.05 -3.93 -8.40
C LYS A 100 -5.75 -2.54 -7.84
N ARG A 101 -5.76 -2.38 -6.51
CA ARG A 101 -5.48 -1.08 -5.87
C ARG A 101 -4.00 -0.72 -5.90
N MET A 102 -3.11 -1.70 -5.97
CA MET A 102 -1.67 -1.50 -6.02
C MET A 102 -1.12 -1.20 -7.41
N GLU A 103 -1.81 -1.62 -8.48
CA GLU A 103 -1.40 -1.36 -9.86
C GLU A 103 -0.95 0.10 -10.14
N PRO A 104 -1.75 1.15 -9.85
CA PRO A 104 -1.32 2.53 -10.08
C PRO A 104 -0.17 2.99 -9.16
N ILE A 105 0.01 2.35 -8.00
CA ILE A 105 1.13 2.64 -7.09
C ILE A 105 2.43 2.06 -7.67
N LEU A 106 2.36 0.85 -8.21
CA LEU A 106 3.49 0.18 -8.86
C LEU A 106 3.96 0.93 -10.11
N GLU A 107 3.04 1.52 -10.88
CA GLU A 107 3.39 2.33 -12.06
C GLU A 107 4.10 3.65 -11.72
N GLN A 108 3.79 4.26 -10.57
CA GLN A 108 4.42 5.53 -10.16
C GLN A 108 5.88 5.35 -9.76
N ASP A 109 6.23 4.18 -9.21
CA ASP A 109 7.60 3.75 -8.89
C ASP A 109 8.41 4.67 -7.95
N LYS A 110 7.71 5.55 -7.20
CA LYS A 110 8.33 6.52 -6.27
C LYS A 110 7.34 7.09 -5.25
N GLY A 111 7.89 7.68 -4.18
CA GLY A 111 7.13 8.40 -3.14
C GLY A 111 7.08 7.68 -1.78
N ASN A 112 6.75 8.39 -0.71
CA ASN A 112 6.73 7.78 0.63
C ASN A 112 5.63 6.72 0.78
N ALA A 113 4.46 6.95 0.19
CA ALA A 113 3.36 5.99 0.20
C ALA A 113 3.68 4.72 -0.62
N PHE A 114 4.60 4.79 -1.58
CA PHE A 114 5.02 3.64 -2.38
C PHE A 114 5.67 2.56 -1.52
N PHE A 115 6.68 2.92 -0.73
CA PHE A 115 7.39 1.96 0.14
C PHE A 115 6.50 1.39 1.23
N GLN A 116 5.69 2.23 1.86
CA GLN A 116 4.76 1.80 2.91
C GLN A 116 3.70 0.84 2.34
N SER A 117 3.16 1.15 1.16
CA SER A 117 2.23 0.28 0.46
C SER A 117 2.88 -1.06 0.08
N LEU A 118 4.09 -1.06 -0.47
CA LEU A 118 4.81 -2.29 -0.81
C LEU A 118 5.08 -3.17 0.41
N GLN A 119 5.46 -2.56 1.54
CA GLN A 119 5.66 -3.29 2.79
C GLN A 119 4.37 -3.96 3.25
N SER A 120 3.25 -3.21 3.36
CA SER A 120 1.96 -3.79 3.76
C SER A 120 1.45 -4.82 2.75
N TYR A 121 1.69 -4.60 1.45
CA TYR A 121 1.27 -5.50 0.39
C TYR A 121 2.06 -6.83 0.41
N GLY A 122 3.37 -6.79 0.64
CA GLY A 122 4.19 -7.98 0.83
C GLY A 122 3.77 -8.75 2.09
N LEU A 123 3.56 -8.05 3.20
CA LEU A 123 3.09 -8.63 4.46
C LEU A 123 1.72 -9.31 4.30
N LEU A 124 0.82 -8.69 3.55
CA LEU A 124 -0.51 -9.24 3.29
C LEU A 124 -0.45 -10.62 2.62
N TYR A 125 0.39 -10.76 1.60
CA TYR A 125 0.62 -12.05 0.94
C TYR A 125 1.36 -13.05 1.84
N GLU A 126 2.33 -12.58 2.62
CA GLU A 126 3.03 -13.43 3.59
C GLU A 126 2.06 -14.02 4.64
N LEU A 127 1.12 -13.21 5.15
CA LEU A 127 0.09 -13.66 6.09
C LEU A 127 -0.83 -14.73 5.46
N ALA A 128 -1.23 -14.55 4.21
CA ALA A 128 -2.01 -15.56 3.49
C ALA A 128 -1.20 -16.85 3.27
N GLY A 129 0.10 -16.72 2.92
CA GLY A 129 1.05 -17.82 2.82
C GLY A 129 1.17 -18.60 4.12
N ASN A 130 1.36 -17.91 5.25
CA ASN A 130 1.45 -18.50 6.57
C ASN A 130 0.18 -19.25 6.96
N LYS A 131 -0.99 -18.69 6.62
CA LYS A 131 -2.28 -19.27 6.99
C LYS A 131 -2.60 -20.54 6.21
N PHE A 132 -2.30 -20.57 4.92
CA PHE A 132 -2.71 -21.66 4.04
C PHE A 132 -1.57 -22.56 3.57
N SER A 133 -0.34 -22.27 3.98
CA SER A 133 0.87 -22.96 3.52
C SER A 133 0.98 -23.01 1.98
N ASP A 134 0.46 -21.97 1.31
CA ASP A 134 0.41 -21.91 -0.16
C ASP A 134 1.64 -21.17 -0.70
N ARG A 135 2.47 -21.89 -1.46
CA ARG A 135 3.72 -21.37 -2.03
C ARG A 135 3.50 -20.21 -3.00
N ASN A 136 2.34 -20.12 -3.64
CA ASN A 136 2.05 -19.02 -4.57
C ASN A 136 2.00 -17.67 -3.85
N TYR A 137 1.44 -17.63 -2.64
CA TYR A 137 1.40 -16.39 -1.85
C TYR A 137 2.80 -15.97 -1.42
N TYR A 138 3.64 -16.91 -0.97
CA TYR A 138 5.04 -16.60 -0.64
C TYR A 138 5.84 -16.13 -1.86
N GLN A 139 5.61 -16.72 -3.04
CA GLN A 139 6.25 -16.26 -4.27
C GLN A 139 5.86 -14.83 -4.60
N LYS A 140 4.57 -14.48 -4.45
CA LYS A 140 4.09 -13.12 -4.66
C LYS A 140 4.67 -12.15 -3.63
N ALA A 141 4.69 -12.52 -2.33
CA ALA A 141 5.31 -11.73 -1.27
C ALA A 141 6.80 -11.46 -1.55
N ALA A 142 7.55 -12.50 -1.94
CA ALA A 142 8.96 -12.37 -2.30
C ALA A 142 9.16 -11.37 -3.46
N ASN A 143 8.38 -11.49 -4.53
CA ASN A 143 8.47 -10.57 -5.67
C ASN A 143 8.18 -9.11 -5.25
N ILE A 144 7.21 -8.89 -4.36
CA ILE A 144 6.88 -7.56 -3.85
C ILE A 144 8.04 -6.98 -3.02
N TYR A 145 8.63 -7.78 -2.13
CA TYR A 145 9.79 -7.35 -1.35
C TYR A 145 11.01 -7.09 -2.23
N GLU A 146 11.26 -7.91 -3.25
CA GLU A 146 12.30 -7.67 -4.26
C GLU A 146 12.10 -6.32 -4.96
N ILE A 147 10.88 -6.01 -5.40
CA ILE A 147 10.55 -4.69 -6.00
C ILE A 147 10.92 -3.57 -5.03
N ALA A 148 10.48 -3.65 -3.78
CA ALA A 148 10.73 -2.62 -2.77
C ALA A 148 12.23 -2.43 -2.47
N LEU A 149 12.99 -3.53 -2.43
CA LEU A 149 14.42 -3.53 -2.15
C LEU A 149 15.26 -2.98 -3.31
N ARG A 150 14.77 -2.98 -4.56
CA ARG A 150 15.48 -2.30 -5.67
C ARG A 150 15.63 -0.79 -5.42
N HIS A 151 14.67 -0.17 -4.72
CA HIS A 151 14.72 1.26 -4.42
C HIS A 151 15.28 1.58 -3.05
N SER A 152 15.27 0.62 -2.11
CA SER A 152 15.86 0.79 -0.78
C SER A 152 16.48 -0.52 -0.30
N PRO A 153 17.69 -0.86 -0.78
CA PRO A 153 18.29 -2.19 -0.62
C PRO A 153 18.60 -2.61 0.83
N ASN A 154 18.64 -1.65 1.74
CA ASN A 154 19.04 -1.84 3.14
C ASN A 154 17.88 -1.54 4.10
N ARG A 155 16.63 -1.80 3.70
CA ARG A 155 15.47 -1.68 4.61
C ARG A 155 15.30 -3.00 5.36
N PRO A 156 15.51 -3.03 6.69
CA PRO A 156 15.53 -4.30 7.42
C PRO A 156 14.18 -5.02 7.31
N ILE A 157 13.06 -4.31 7.49
CA ILE A 157 11.73 -4.93 7.46
C ILE A 157 11.42 -5.67 6.15
N LEU A 158 11.91 -5.14 5.02
CA LEU A 158 11.73 -5.75 3.70
C LEU A 158 12.66 -6.95 3.52
N LEU A 159 13.91 -6.85 3.99
CA LEU A 159 14.87 -7.96 3.95
C LEU A 159 14.41 -9.14 4.81
N TYR A 160 13.87 -8.89 6.02
CA TYR A 160 13.30 -9.94 6.85
C TYR A 160 12.05 -10.57 6.22
N GLY A 161 11.17 -9.77 5.61
CA GLY A 161 10.03 -10.30 4.84
C GLY A 161 10.48 -11.18 3.67
N LEU A 162 11.51 -10.75 2.94
CA LEU A 162 12.09 -11.50 1.83
C LEU A 162 12.72 -12.82 2.31
N PHE A 163 13.50 -12.76 3.40
CA PHE A 163 14.11 -13.93 4.03
C PHE A 163 13.06 -14.97 4.43
N ARG A 164 11.99 -14.55 5.13
CA ARG A 164 10.89 -15.45 5.53
C ARG A 164 10.18 -16.05 4.31
N SER A 165 9.94 -15.24 3.28
CA SER A 165 9.30 -15.71 2.05
C SER A 165 10.16 -16.76 1.33
N TYR A 166 11.46 -16.53 1.17
CA TYR A 166 12.35 -17.53 0.57
C TYR A 166 12.54 -18.78 1.42
N ASN A 167 12.53 -18.64 2.76
CA ASN A 167 12.54 -19.76 3.67
C ASN A 167 11.32 -20.67 3.48
N ALA A 168 10.12 -20.08 3.41
CA ALA A 168 8.90 -20.81 3.11
C ALA A 168 8.90 -21.44 1.69
N LEU A 169 9.62 -20.83 0.74
CA LEU A 169 9.82 -21.36 -0.60
C LEU A 169 10.95 -22.40 -0.68
N GLY A 170 11.74 -22.63 0.38
CA GLY A 170 12.89 -23.52 0.37
C GLY A 170 14.04 -23.09 -0.55
N ASN A 171 14.12 -21.79 -0.90
CA ASN A 171 15.15 -21.28 -1.80
C ASN A 171 16.46 -20.99 -1.04
N THR A 172 17.22 -22.05 -0.78
CA THR A 172 18.46 -21.99 0.04
C THR A 172 19.47 -20.97 -0.45
N GLU A 173 19.62 -20.80 -1.77
CA GLU A 173 20.54 -19.82 -2.34
C GLU A 173 20.12 -18.39 -1.99
N LYS A 174 18.86 -18.04 -2.27
CA LYS A 174 18.35 -16.70 -1.99
C LYS A 174 18.24 -16.39 -0.50
N ILE A 175 17.99 -17.39 0.34
CA ILE A 175 18.04 -17.26 1.81
C ILE A 175 19.44 -16.81 2.24
N LYS A 176 20.50 -17.50 1.79
CA LYS A 176 21.89 -17.14 2.11
C LYS A 176 22.24 -15.73 1.65
N GLN A 177 21.92 -15.40 0.41
CA GLN A 177 22.14 -14.05 -0.13
C GLN A 177 21.44 -12.98 0.72
N THR A 178 20.19 -13.22 1.11
CA THR A 178 19.43 -12.27 1.93
C THR A 178 20.01 -12.17 3.35
N ALA A 179 20.39 -13.29 3.96
CA ALA A 179 21.02 -13.33 5.28
C ALA A 179 22.38 -12.60 5.31
N GLU A 180 23.19 -12.74 4.27
CA GLU A 180 24.46 -12.01 4.11
C GLU A 180 24.23 -10.49 4.07
N ILE A 181 23.20 -10.04 3.35
CA ILE A 181 22.82 -8.62 3.31
C ILE A 181 22.36 -8.15 4.70
N ILE A 182 21.53 -8.92 5.40
CA ILE A 182 21.08 -8.59 6.76
C ILE A 182 22.28 -8.49 7.70
N ASN A 183 23.15 -9.49 7.74
CA ASN A 183 24.33 -9.52 8.61
C ASN A 183 25.31 -8.40 8.29
N LYS A 184 25.43 -7.98 7.02
CA LYS A 184 26.29 -6.86 6.61
C LYS A 184 25.82 -5.53 7.22
N TYR A 185 24.52 -5.30 7.31
CA TYR A 185 23.96 -4.04 7.81
C TYR A 185 23.55 -4.08 9.28
N TRP A 186 23.24 -5.25 9.84
CA TRP A 186 22.82 -5.46 11.23
C TRP A 186 23.47 -6.72 11.84
N PRO A 187 24.80 -6.73 12.02
CA PRO A 187 25.54 -7.89 12.51
C PRO A 187 25.15 -8.31 13.94
N ASP A 188 24.61 -7.39 14.74
CA ASP A 188 24.35 -7.59 16.17
C ASP A 188 22.92 -8.08 16.48
N ILE A 189 22.03 -8.10 15.49
CA ILE A 189 20.58 -8.30 15.72
C ILE A 189 20.17 -9.77 15.61
N ASP A 190 20.75 -10.56 14.71
CA ASP A 190 20.54 -12.00 14.61
C ASP A 190 21.58 -12.59 13.65
N ASN A 191 22.41 -13.55 14.07
CA ASN A 191 23.33 -14.21 13.14
C ASN A 191 22.59 -15.30 12.34
N LEU A 192 21.95 -14.90 11.24
CA LEU A 192 21.06 -15.73 10.43
C LEU A 192 21.77 -16.68 9.44
N SER A 193 23.10 -16.71 9.42
CA SER A 193 23.89 -17.44 8.41
C SER A 193 24.38 -18.83 8.84
N LYS A 194 23.76 -19.44 9.85
CA LYS A 194 24.05 -20.80 10.31
C LYS A 194 22.94 -21.75 9.89
#